data_AF-A0A3Q9RP87-F1
#
_entry.id   AF-A0A3Q9RP87-F1
#
_cell.length_a   1.000
_cell.length_b   1.000
_cell.length_c   1.000
_cell.angle_alpha   90.00
_cell.angle_beta   90.00
_cell.angle_gamma   90.00
#
_symmetry.space_group_name_H-M   'P 1'
#
loop_
_entity.id
_entity.type
_entity.pdbx_description
1 polymer ?
#
loop_
_entity_poly.entity_id
_entity_poly.type
_entity_poly.pdbx_seq_one_letter_code
_entity_poly.pdbx_strand_id
1 'polypeptide(L)'
;MNEIEELIQRRRRQVLVNSYLYYQMNMNLIDDHTYDKWSKELSELQQKYPQESKNVKFYYEEFEDFDGSTGYHLPKDEWLHDLCFRLLTEHKRRKEDGI
;
A
#
# COMPACT_ATOMS: atom_id res chain seq x y z
N MET A 1 -2.58 -17.19 -8.11
CA MET A 1 -1.94 -16.00 -8.68
C MET A 1 -0.53 -16.39 -9.07
N ASN A 2 0.04 -15.76 -10.09
CA ASN A 2 1.47 -15.89 -10.38
C ASN A 2 2.28 -14.93 -9.49
N GLU A 3 3.62 -15.05 -9.51
CA GLU A 3 4.51 -14.25 -8.66
C GLU A 3 4.35 -12.73 -8.89
N ILE A 4 4.08 -12.31 -10.13
CA ILE A 4 3.87 -10.90 -10.48
C ILE A 4 2.55 -10.39 -9.90
N GLU A 5 1.46 -11.15 -10.04
CA GLU A 5 0.16 -10.83 -9.45
C GLU A 5 0.24 -10.73 -7.93
N GLU A 6 0.96 -11.65 -7.27
CA GLU A 6 1.20 -11.60 -5.84
C GLU A 6 2.00 -10.36 -5.42
N LEU A 7 3.02 -9.99 -6.21
CA LEU A 7 3.82 -8.79 -5.97
C LEU A 7 2.99 -7.51 -6.13
N ILE A 8 2.19 -7.39 -7.18
CA ILE A 8 1.28 -6.26 -7.42
C ILE A 8 0.28 -6.16 -6.26
N GLN A 9 -0.35 -7.28 -5.88
CA GLN A 9 -1.31 -7.27 -4.78
C GLN A 9 -0.65 -6.82 -3.46
N ARG A 10 0.57 -7.29 -3.18
CA ARG A 10 1.32 -6.88 -2.00
C ARG A 10 1.60 -5.38 -2.03
N ARG A 11 2.06 -4.83 -3.15
CA ARG A 11 2.36 -3.41 -3.29
C ARG A 11 1.12 -2.53 -3.20
N ARG A 12 0.00 -2.89 -3.82
CA ARG A 12 -1.28 -2.16 -3.64
C ARG A 12 -1.69 -2.07 -2.17
N ARG A 13 -1.61 -3.18 -1.43
CA ARG A 13 -1.92 -3.19 0.01
C ARG A 13 -0.98 -2.30 0.81
N GLN A 14 0.32 -2.38 0.52
CA GLN A 14 1.32 -1.58 1.22
C GLN A 14 1.17 -0.09 0.95
N VAL A 15 0.98 0.29 -0.31
CA VAL A 15 0.73 1.69 -0.67
C VAL A 15 -0.56 2.16 0.02
N LEU A 16 -1.68 1.45 -0.15
CA LEU A 16 -2.97 1.81 0.44
C LEU A 16 -2.90 2.05 1.96
N VAL A 17 -2.29 1.11 2.70
CA VAL A 17 -2.15 1.23 4.16
C VAL A 17 -1.31 2.43 4.55
N ASN A 18 -0.16 2.64 3.90
CA ASN A 18 0.71 3.77 4.25
C ASN A 18 0.12 5.12 3.84
N SER A 19 -0.60 5.19 2.73
CA SER A 19 -1.35 6.39 2.33
C SER A 19 -2.46 6.70 3.34
N TYR A 20 -3.21 5.70 3.80
CA TYR A 20 -4.22 5.88 4.83
C TYR A 20 -3.61 6.40 6.14
N LEU A 21 -2.53 5.78 6.61
CA LEU A 21 -1.81 6.19 7.81
C LEU A 21 -1.33 7.64 7.72
N TYR A 22 -0.69 8.02 6.61
CA TYR A 22 -0.17 9.36 6.39
C TYR A 22 -1.30 10.41 6.35
N TYR A 23 -2.30 10.22 5.48
CA TYR A 23 -3.32 11.23 5.23
C TYR A 23 -4.48 11.24 6.23
N GLN A 24 -4.82 10.11 6.86
CA GLN A 24 -5.98 10.01 7.78
C GLN A 24 -5.57 9.98 9.24
N MET A 25 -4.41 9.39 9.56
CA MET A 25 -3.98 9.21 10.95
C MET A 25 -2.80 10.10 11.34
N ASN A 26 -2.16 10.81 10.39
CA ASN A 26 -0.94 11.59 10.61
C ASN A 26 0.17 10.74 11.26
N MET A 27 0.29 9.48 10.81
CA MET A 27 1.24 8.48 11.33
C MET A 27 1.97 7.80 10.19
N ASN A 28 3.18 7.30 10.44
CA ASN A 28 3.99 6.56 9.47
C ASN A 28 4.51 5.26 10.07
N LEU A 29 4.42 4.15 9.33
CA LEU A 29 5.04 2.86 9.70
C LEU A 29 6.41 2.67 9.03
N ILE A 30 6.60 3.30 7.88
CA ILE A 30 7.84 3.28 7.08
C ILE A 30 8.27 4.72 6.81
N ASP A 31 9.53 4.90 6.42
CA ASP A 31 10.01 6.19 5.95
C ASP A 31 9.56 6.51 4.51
N ASP A 32 9.62 7.80 4.16
CA ASP A 32 9.22 8.31 2.85
C ASP A 32 10.00 7.63 1.71
N HIS A 33 11.30 7.36 1.90
CA HIS A 33 12.12 6.69 0.89
C HIS A 33 11.61 5.27 0.56
N THR A 34 11.18 4.53 1.57
CA THR A 34 10.61 3.18 1.41
C THR A 34 9.24 3.25 0.74
N TYR A 35 8.40 4.20 1.14
CA TYR A 35 7.11 4.45 0.50
C TYR A 35 7.27 4.80 -0.99
N ASP A 36 8.17 5.71 -1.32
CA ASP A 36 8.46 6.14 -2.68
C ASP A 36 8.95 4.97 -3.54
N LYS A 37 9.84 4.15 -2.99
CA LYS A 37 10.33 2.95 -3.68
C LYS A 37 9.20 1.99 -4.02
N TRP A 38 8.31 1.70 -3.06
CA TRP A 38 7.18 0.79 -3.30
C TRP A 38 6.15 1.36 -4.27
N SER A 39 5.91 2.68 -4.22
CA SER A 39 4.98 3.36 -5.11
C SER A 39 5.47 3.36 -6.55
N LYS A 40 6.77 3.65 -6.76
CA LYS A 40 7.41 3.55 -8.09
C LYS A 40 7.42 2.12 -8.61
N GLU A 41 7.80 1.15 -7.79
CA GLU A 41 7.78 -0.26 -8.17
C GLU A 41 6.37 -0.73 -8.56
N LEU A 42 5.33 -0.30 -7.84
CA LEU A 42 3.94 -0.60 -8.20
C LEU A 42 3.58 -0.03 -9.57
N SER A 43 3.86 1.25 -9.80
CA SER A 43 3.60 1.92 -11.08
C SER A 43 4.28 1.20 -12.25
N GLU A 44 5.58 0.88 -12.09
CA GLU A 44 6.35 0.13 -13.09
C GLU A 44 5.79 -1.28 -13.34
N LEU A 45 5.39 -2.00 -12.29
CA LEU A 45 4.81 -3.33 -12.41
C LEU A 45 3.48 -3.31 -13.17
N GLN A 46 2.60 -2.35 -12.88
CA GLN A 46 1.30 -2.25 -13.54
C GLN A 46 1.44 -1.89 -15.03
N GLN A 47 2.39 -1.03 -15.36
CA GLN A 47 2.71 -0.67 -16.75
C GLN A 47 3.33 -1.85 -17.52
N LYS A 48 4.24 -2.58 -16.88
CA LYS A 48 4.94 -3.71 -17.52
C LYS A 48 4.08 -4.96 -17.66
N TYR A 49 3.15 -5.17 -16.72
CA TYR A 49 2.30 -6.37 -16.62
C TYR A 49 0.82 -6.00 -16.49
N PRO A 50 0.22 -5.37 -17.52
CA PRO A 50 -1.15 -4.86 -17.44
C PRO A 50 -2.20 -5.97 -17.29
N GLN A 51 -1.95 -7.16 -17.85
CA GLN A 51 -2.89 -8.28 -17.74
C GLN A 51 -2.91 -8.87 -16.32
N GLU A 52 -1.73 -9.03 -15.72
CA GLU A 52 -1.55 -9.45 -14.33
C GLU A 52 -2.12 -8.42 -13.38
N SER A 53 -1.86 -7.13 -13.63
CA SER A 53 -2.45 -6.00 -12.90
C SER A 53 -3.98 -6.07 -12.89
N LYS A 54 -4.60 -6.38 -14.05
CA LYS A 54 -6.06 -6.56 -14.20
C LYS A 54 -6.61 -7.82 -13.54
N ASN A 55 -5.80 -8.87 -13.42
CA ASN A 55 -6.19 -10.09 -12.71
C ASN A 55 -6.23 -9.87 -11.19
N VAL A 56 -5.38 -8.99 -10.66
CA VAL A 56 -5.41 -8.56 -9.26
C VAL A 56 -6.62 -7.64 -9.06
N LYS A 57 -7.72 -8.17 -8.52
CA LYS A 57 -8.98 -7.42 -8.32
C LYS A 57 -8.96 -6.43 -7.15
N PHE A 58 -8.01 -6.57 -6.24
CA PHE A 58 -7.89 -5.69 -5.08
C PHE A 58 -7.66 -4.23 -5.53
N TYR A 59 -8.68 -3.38 -5.33
CA TYR A 59 -8.75 -1.98 -5.75
C TYR A 59 -8.19 -1.73 -7.15
N TYR A 60 -8.56 -2.58 -8.12
CA TYR A 60 -8.01 -2.43 -9.47
C TYR A 60 -8.32 -1.05 -10.05
N GLU A 61 -9.56 -0.59 -9.94
CA GLU A 61 -10.03 0.66 -10.55
C GLU A 61 -9.29 1.88 -9.97
N GLU A 62 -9.04 1.88 -8.67
CA GLU A 62 -8.36 2.99 -7.99
C GLU A 62 -6.84 2.98 -8.20
N PHE A 63 -6.28 1.82 -8.56
CA PHE A 63 -4.87 1.67 -8.87
C PHE A 63 -4.58 1.66 -10.38
N GLU A 64 -5.57 1.61 -11.27
CA GLU A 64 -5.37 1.50 -12.72
C GLU A 64 -4.49 2.64 -13.25
N ASP A 65 -4.80 3.87 -12.84
CA ASP A 65 -4.06 5.09 -13.21
C ASP A 65 -3.03 5.53 -12.15
N PHE A 66 -2.69 4.66 -11.19
CA PHE A 66 -1.73 5.01 -10.15
C PHE A 66 -0.31 5.16 -10.72
N ASP A 67 0.21 6.38 -10.71
CA ASP A 67 1.50 6.74 -11.30
C ASP A 67 2.69 6.63 -10.32
N GLY A 68 2.42 6.40 -9.03
CA GLY A 68 3.43 6.29 -7.98
C GLY A 68 3.81 7.62 -7.31
N SER A 69 3.15 8.73 -7.64
CA SER A 69 3.47 10.06 -7.10
C SER A 69 2.80 10.38 -5.76
N THR A 70 1.54 9.97 -5.58
CA THR A 70 0.78 10.21 -4.35
C THR A 70 -0.30 9.15 -4.15
N GLY A 71 -0.55 8.79 -2.89
CA GLY A 71 -1.68 7.95 -2.50
C GLY A 71 -2.88 8.73 -1.96
N TYR A 72 -2.90 10.06 -2.12
CA TYR A 72 -3.94 10.93 -1.54
C TYR A 72 -5.36 10.56 -2.01
N HIS A 73 -5.48 10.15 -3.27
CA HIS A 73 -6.73 9.80 -3.92
C HIS A 73 -7.17 8.35 -3.65
N LEU A 74 -6.37 7.55 -2.94
CA LEU A 74 -6.71 6.17 -2.66
C LEU A 74 -7.88 6.06 -1.66
N PRO A 75 -8.62 4.94 -1.69
CA PRO A 75 -9.77 4.70 -0.81
C PRO A 75 -9.48 4.84 0.68
N LYS A 76 -10.52 5.26 1.42
CA LYS A 76 -10.48 5.52 2.86
C LYS A 76 -11.55 4.73 3.61
N ASP A 77 -11.80 3.52 3.12
CA ASP A 77 -12.84 2.63 3.61
C ASP A 77 -12.70 2.38 5.12
N GLU A 78 -13.81 2.20 5.82
CA GLU A 78 -13.85 2.08 7.28
C GLU A 78 -12.96 0.95 7.82
N TRP A 79 -12.92 -0.18 7.11
CA TRP A 79 -12.10 -1.34 7.52
C TRP A 79 -10.59 -1.03 7.50
N LEU A 80 -10.14 -0.05 6.70
CA LEU A 80 -8.74 0.39 6.69
C LEU A 80 -8.36 1.05 8.01
N HIS A 81 -9.29 1.73 8.67
CA HIS A 81 -9.06 2.32 10.00
C HIS A 81 -8.61 1.23 10.99
N ASP A 82 -9.42 0.18 11.13
CA ASP A 82 -9.16 -0.91 12.07
C ASP A 82 -7.90 -1.71 11.71
N LEU A 83 -7.62 -1.88 10.41
CA LEU A 83 -6.36 -2.48 9.97
C LEU A 83 -5.16 -1.61 10.37
N CYS A 84 -5.18 -0.33 10.03
CA CYS A 84 -4.09 0.61 10.29
C CYS A 84 -3.86 0.76 11.80
N PHE A 85 -4.92 0.87 12.59
CA PHE A 85 -4.84 0.93 14.04
C PHE A 85 -4.17 -0.30 14.65
N ARG A 86 -4.54 -1.52 14.20
CA ARG A 86 -3.89 -2.76 14.64
C ARG A 86 -2.41 -2.81 14.25
N LEU A 87 -2.07 -2.42 13.03
CA LEU A 87 -0.68 -2.40 12.56
C LEU A 87 0.18 -1.42 13.36
N LEU A 88 -0.34 -0.23 13.66
CA LEU A 88 0.34 0.75 14.51
C LEU A 88 0.55 0.23 15.93
N THR A 89 -0.46 -0.42 16.51
CA THR A 89 -0.38 -0.99 17.86
C THR A 89 0.69 -2.07 17.93
N GLU A 90 0.70 -2.99 16.97
CA GLU A 90 1.70 -4.04 16.89
C GLU A 90 3.11 -3.49 16.62
N HIS A 91 3.24 -2.47 15.77
CA HIS A 91 4.53 -1.82 15.51
C HIS A 91 5.11 -1.15 16.75
N LYS A 92 4.28 -0.48 17.56
CA LYS A 92 4.69 0.09 18.85
C LYS A 92 5.13 -1.01 19.82
N ARG A 93 4.32 -2.06 19.95
CA ARG A 93 4.64 -3.21 20.82
C ARG A 93 5.98 -3.85 20.47
N ARG A 94 6.26 -4.08 19.18
CA ARG A 94 7.55 -4.64 18.73
C ARG A 94 8.74 -3.74 19.07
N LYS A 95 8.59 -2.42 18.91
CA LYS A 95 9.63 -1.46 19.32
C LYS A 95 9.88 -1.48 20.82
N GLU A 96 8.83 -1.63 21.63
CA GLU A 96 8.94 -1.78 23.09
C GLU A 96 9.61 -3.11 23.48
N ASP A 97 9.30 -4.18 22.74
CA ASP A 97 9.88 -5.52 22.92
C ASP A 97 11.31 -5.64 22.37
N GLY A 98 11.82 -4.62 21.66
CA GLY A 98 13.15 -4.63 21.05
C GLY A 98 13.31 -5.58 19.86
N ILE A 99 12.21 -5.92 19.17
CA ILE A 99 12.13 -6.83 18.01
C ILE A 99 12.11 -6.04 16.69
#